data_AF-A0AAD9RT91-F1
#
_entry.id   AF-A0AAD9RT91-F1
#
_cell.length_a   1.000
_cell.length_b   1.000
_cell.length_c   1.000
_cell.angle_alpha   90.00
_cell.angle_beta   90.00
_cell.angle_gamma   90.00
#
_symmetry.space_group_name_H-M   'P 1'
#
loop_
_entity.id
_entity.type
_entity.pdbx_description
1 polymer ?
#
loop_
_entity_poly.entity_id
_entity_poly.type
_entity_poly.pdbx_seq_one_letter_code
_entity_poly.pdbx_strand_id
1 'polypeptide(L)'
;MNLTIIPFFLAAQLGLPEVEKWKYGAEINYHVHILSTLLNDGDENRTGMDLNGDMGCRPKDIDTLVCRITSATMRNIGIGEDSSETDDMGGGQVFEIDFDERGVKSLTIQSSIPMEYLQMIRSFTAQMNVGTDIRRHVGLSSSFVRKENFTLGECSTAFNVSWEEQNSVSSEETSDDRDDSDARYDPNEVRLTLIGVPKKSGDVDLVIEKFRNPKRCTHADKYLFWFSRNSGDFDVITSFSRIAVKENEAFESSTVTTVKMKLRKPTTLHEFVKIKLKSIAEATGPLPTISRPAITSLSPGHNLETNFAE
;
A
#
# COMPACT_ATOMS: atom_id res chain seq x y z
N MET A 1 22.45 -5.73 12.91
CA MET A 1 21.18 -5.42 13.61
C MET A 1 20.05 -5.68 12.64
N ASN A 2 19.01 -6.40 13.05
CA ASN A 2 17.98 -6.87 12.11
C ASN A 2 16.90 -5.79 11.95
N LEU A 3 16.97 -5.01 10.88
CA LEU A 3 15.89 -4.10 10.53
C LEU A 3 14.70 -4.90 10.01
N THR A 4 13.52 -4.72 10.61
CA THR A 4 12.26 -5.29 10.13
C THR A 4 11.61 -4.34 9.13
N ILE A 5 11.56 -4.72 7.85
CA ILE A 5 10.69 -4.05 6.89
C ILE A 5 9.26 -4.53 7.11
N ILE A 6 8.43 -3.60 7.56
CA ILE A 6 6.97 -3.72 7.69
C ILE A 6 6.35 -3.63 6.27
N PRO A 7 5.28 -4.38 5.91
CA PRO A 7 4.16 -4.82 6.75
C PRO A 7 4.50 -5.77 7.91
N PHE A 8 3.89 -5.55 9.06
CA PHE A 8 4.28 -6.13 10.37
C PHE A 8 4.35 -7.67 10.43
N PHE A 9 3.69 -8.39 9.51
CA PHE A 9 3.75 -9.86 9.41
C PHE A 9 4.51 -10.39 8.19
N LEU A 10 4.85 -9.51 7.24
CA LEU A 10 5.80 -9.79 6.15
C LEU A 10 7.23 -9.45 6.53
N ALA A 11 7.39 -8.69 7.62
CA ALA A 11 8.59 -8.48 8.44
C ALA A 11 9.87 -9.04 7.79
N ALA A 12 10.45 -8.29 6.85
CA ALA A 12 11.64 -8.74 6.15
C ALA A 12 12.90 -8.27 6.89
N GLN A 13 13.78 -9.19 7.29
CA GLN A 13 15.07 -8.83 7.88
C GLN A 13 16.00 -8.34 6.80
N LEU A 14 16.47 -7.10 6.94
CA LEU A 14 17.66 -6.66 6.21
C LEU A 14 18.91 -7.26 6.85
N GLY A 15 19.47 -8.27 6.19
CA GLY A 15 20.77 -8.84 6.52
C GLY A 15 21.93 -7.92 6.11
N LEU A 16 21.92 -6.66 6.54
CA LEU A 16 22.88 -5.64 6.13
C LEU A 16 24.00 -5.46 7.18
N PRO A 17 25.25 -5.89 6.89
CA PRO A 17 26.40 -5.63 7.77
C PRO A 17 26.79 -4.14 7.84
N GLU A 18 26.22 -3.30 6.98
CA GLU A 18 26.49 -1.86 6.93
C GLU A 18 25.39 -0.97 7.52
N VAL A 19 24.19 -1.49 7.85
CA VAL A 19 23.13 -0.69 8.51
C VAL A 19 23.56 -0.16 9.89
N GLU A 20 24.47 -0.85 10.57
CA GLU A 20 25.07 -0.37 11.83
C GLU A 20 26.05 0.80 11.63
N LYS A 21 26.46 1.07 10.38
CA LYS A 21 27.24 2.24 9.97
C LYS A 21 26.35 3.41 9.52
N TRP A 22 25.14 3.11 9.01
CA TRP A 22 24.23 4.10 8.45
C TRP A 22 23.71 5.06 9.52
N LYS A 23 24.12 6.33 9.45
CA LYS A 23 24.00 7.28 10.57
C LYS A 23 22.54 7.53 11.00
N TYR A 24 21.61 7.42 10.07
CA TYR A 24 20.17 7.66 10.29
C TYR A 24 19.30 6.45 9.89
N GLY A 25 19.90 5.25 9.82
CA GLY A 25 19.23 4.03 9.41
C GLY A 25 18.91 3.95 7.92
N ALA A 26 18.03 3.01 7.55
CA ALA A 26 17.59 2.79 6.17
C ALA A 26 16.37 3.66 5.81
N GLU A 27 16.31 4.13 4.57
CA GLU A 27 15.11 4.67 3.93
C GLU A 27 14.61 3.73 2.83
N ILE A 28 13.37 3.26 3.00
CA ILE A 28 12.69 2.25 2.17
C ILE A 28 11.76 3.00 1.23
N ASN A 29 12.05 2.99 -0.06
CA ASN A 29 11.38 3.84 -1.05
C ASN A 29 10.35 3.04 -1.85
N TYR A 30 9.10 3.47 -1.81
CA TYR A 30 7.99 2.89 -2.57
C TYR A 30 7.51 3.85 -3.66
N HIS A 31 7.07 3.29 -4.78
CA HIS A 31 6.22 3.97 -5.75
C HIS A 31 4.76 3.67 -5.42
N VAL A 32 3.87 4.64 -5.62
CA VAL A 32 2.44 4.57 -5.36
C VAL A 32 1.68 5.11 -6.58
N HIS A 33 0.80 4.30 -7.14
CA HIS A 33 -0.10 4.65 -8.25
C HIS A 33 -1.55 4.37 -7.84
N ILE A 34 -2.42 5.35 -8.04
CA ILE A 34 -3.85 5.31 -7.74
C ILE A 34 -4.61 5.80 -8.97
N LEU A 35 -5.31 4.89 -9.64
CA LEU A 35 -6.18 5.18 -10.78
C LEU A 35 -7.64 4.99 -10.38
N SER A 36 -8.42 6.08 -10.39
CA SER A 36 -9.86 6.07 -10.13
C SER A 36 -10.62 6.51 -11.38
N THR A 37 -11.62 5.73 -11.80
CA THR A 37 -12.40 6.00 -13.01
C THR A 37 -13.90 5.83 -12.79
N LEU A 38 -14.67 6.84 -13.20
CA LEU A 38 -16.13 6.82 -13.22
C LEU A 38 -16.66 6.49 -14.62
N LEU A 39 -17.60 5.54 -14.65
CA LEU A 39 -18.42 5.18 -15.80
C LEU A 39 -19.88 5.46 -15.44
N ASN A 40 -20.55 6.32 -16.19
CA ASN A 40 -21.99 6.53 -16.04
C ASN A 40 -22.74 5.47 -16.85
N ASP A 41 -23.77 4.84 -16.26
CA ASP A 41 -24.58 3.85 -16.97
C ASP A 41 -25.25 4.53 -18.19
N GLY A 42 -24.87 4.12 -19.40
CA GLY A 42 -25.39 4.67 -20.67
C GLY A 42 -24.61 5.86 -21.25
N ASP A 43 -23.37 6.11 -20.80
CA ASP A 43 -22.49 7.17 -21.31
C ASP A 43 -21.10 6.56 -21.63
N GLU A 44 -20.58 6.72 -22.85
CA GLU A 44 -19.19 6.30 -23.18
C GLU A 44 -18.13 7.20 -22.50
N ASN A 45 -18.60 8.38 -22.09
CA ASN A 45 -17.90 9.45 -21.40
C ASN A 45 -17.30 9.02 -20.06
N ARG A 46 -16.00 8.74 -20.05
CA ARG A 46 -15.22 8.40 -18.86
C ARG A 46 -14.66 9.65 -18.20
N THR A 47 -14.71 9.71 -16.87
CA THR A 47 -13.98 10.71 -16.08
C THR A 47 -13.19 10.03 -14.98
N GLY A 48 -12.18 10.68 -14.40
CA GLY A 48 -11.35 10.03 -13.38
C GLY A 48 -10.17 10.87 -12.89
N MET A 49 -9.34 10.21 -12.10
CA MET A 49 -8.12 10.74 -11.49
C MET A 49 -7.01 9.69 -11.59
N ASP A 50 -5.84 10.10 -12.07
CA ASP A 50 -4.62 9.32 -12.18
C ASP A 50 -3.56 10.00 -11.31
N LEU A 51 -3.26 9.39 -10.16
CA LEU A 51 -2.42 9.96 -9.12
C LEU A 51 -1.20 9.06 -8.91
N ASN A 52 -0.01 9.64 -9.02
CA ASN A 52 1.26 8.93 -8.92
C ASN A 52 2.17 9.64 -7.90
N GLY A 53 2.97 8.89 -7.16
CA GLY A 53 3.90 9.48 -6.21
C GLY A 53 4.92 8.49 -5.67
N ASP A 54 5.90 9.02 -4.95
CA ASP A 54 6.92 8.25 -4.26
C ASP A 54 6.87 8.51 -2.75
N MET A 55 7.17 7.48 -1.96
CA MET A 55 7.18 7.55 -0.50
C MET A 55 8.45 6.93 0.08
N GLY A 56 9.20 7.69 0.87
CA GLY A 56 10.33 7.20 1.68
C GLY A 56 9.84 6.88 3.09
N CYS A 57 9.96 5.63 3.53
CA CYS A 57 9.53 5.14 4.83
C CYS A 57 10.72 4.61 5.67
N ARG A 58 10.67 4.82 6.98
CA ARG A 58 11.72 4.44 7.93
C ARG A 58 11.13 3.86 9.21
N PRO A 59 11.62 2.70 9.70
CA PRO A 59 11.31 2.24 11.05
C PRO A 59 11.77 3.25 12.10
N LYS A 60 10.85 3.61 13.01
CA LYS A 60 11.10 4.45 14.19
C LYS A 60 11.19 3.60 15.44
N ASP A 61 10.36 2.55 15.51
CA ASP A 61 10.39 1.48 16.51
C ASP A 61 9.93 0.17 15.85
N ILE A 62 9.87 -0.93 16.60
CA ILE A 62 9.55 -2.29 16.13
C ILE A 62 8.16 -2.43 15.48
N ASP A 63 7.22 -1.56 15.84
CA ASP A 63 5.82 -1.54 15.41
C ASP A 63 5.42 -0.22 14.71
N THR A 64 6.39 0.65 14.39
CA THR A 64 6.13 2.04 13.99
C THR A 64 6.96 2.46 12.78
N LEU A 65 6.31 2.83 11.67
CA LEU A 65 6.94 3.43 10.48
C LEU A 65 6.69 4.94 10.41
N VAL A 66 7.73 5.74 10.22
CA VAL A 66 7.60 7.14 9.78
C VAL A 66 7.82 7.21 8.27
N CYS A 67 6.84 7.75 7.56
CA CYS A 67 6.84 7.86 6.10
C CYS A 67 6.74 9.33 5.66
N ARG A 68 7.35 9.62 4.51
CA ARG A 68 7.34 10.93 3.86
C ARG A 68 7.01 10.76 2.38
N ILE A 69 6.03 11.51 1.90
CA ILE A 69 5.78 11.66 0.45
C ILE A 69 6.93 12.49 -0.13
N THR A 70 7.71 11.93 -1.04
CA THR A 70 8.87 12.60 -1.65
C THR A 70 8.49 13.34 -2.93
N SER A 71 7.52 12.83 -3.69
CA SER A 71 6.87 13.47 -4.84
C SER A 71 5.43 13.00 -4.97
N ALA A 72 4.56 13.84 -5.52
CA ALA A 72 3.17 13.50 -5.79
C ALA A 72 2.65 14.31 -6.98
N THR A 73 2.06 13.65 -7.97
CA THR A 73 1.46 14.25 -9.15
C THR A 73 0.04 13.72 -9.35
N MET A 74 -0.86 14.58 -9.80
CA MET A 74 -2.27 14.26 -10.03
C MET A 74 -2.69 14.74 -11.42
N ARG A 75 -3.26 13.83 -12.22
CA ARG A 75 -3.77 14.10 -13.56
C ARG A 75 -5.26 13.80 -13.61
N ASN A 76 -6.05 14.80 -13.98
CA ASN A 76 -7.49 14.62 -14.16
C ASN A 76 -7.75 13.96 -15.53
N ILE A 77 -8.57 12.90 -15.52
CA ILE A 77 -9.04 12.23 -16.73
C ILE A 77 -10.38 12.87 -17.13
N GLY A 78 -10.34 13.66 -18.20
CA GLY A 78 -11.48 14.38 -18.76
C GLY A 78 -11.90 13.88 -20.15
N ILE A 79 -12.74 14.67 -20.82
CA ILE A 79 -13.35 14.33 -22.11
C ILE A 79 -13.19 15.54 -23.03
N GLY A 80 -12.65 15.30 -24.23
CA GLY A 80 -11.99 16.33 -25.04
C GLY A 80 -10.49 16.26 -24.83
N GLU A 81 -9.74 16.30 -25.94
CA GLU A 81 -8.28 16.17 -25.94
C GLU A 81 -7.58 17.47 -25.48
N ASP A 82 -6.25 17.40 -25.31
CA ASP A 82 -5.34 18.54 -25.14
C ASP A 82 -5.41 19.41 -23.86
N SER A 83 -6.04 18.96 -22.76
CA SER A 83 -5.84 19.60 -21.44
C SER A 83 -5.93 18.69 -20.20
N SER A 84 -5.38 17.47 -20.28
CA SER A 84 -5.10 16.69 -19.05
C SER A 84 -3.80 17.21 -18.39
N GLU A 85 -3.85 18.43 -17.84
CA GLU A 85 -2.72 18.97 -17.07
C GLU A 85 -2.41 18.07 -15.88
N THR A 86 -1.11 17.85 -15.64
CA THR A 86 -0.60 17.12 -14.48
C THR A 86 -0.22 18.15 -13.42
N ASP A 87 -1.02 18.20 -12.34
CA ASP A 87 -0.78 19.03 -11.17
C ASP A 87 0.36 18.43 -10.34
N ASP A 88 1.42 19.20 -10.06
CA ASP A 88 2.46 18.82 -9.11
C ASP A 88 1.97 19.21 -7.71
N MET A 89 1.43 18.23 -7.00
CA MET A 89 1.02 18.39 -5.61
C MET A 89 2.22 18.73 -4.71
N GLY A 90 3.43 18.31 -5.12
CA GLY A 90 4.67 18.45 -4.36
C GLY A 90 4.87 17.34 -3.31
N GLY A 91 6.06 17.31 -2.74
CA GLY A 91 6.44 16.40 -1.64
C GLY A 91 6.38 17.05 -0.26
N GLY A 92 6.97 16.37 0.73
CA GLY A 92 7.23 16.91 2.07
C GLY A 92 6.16 16.60 3.12
N GLN A 93 5.03 16.01 2.77
CA GLN A 93 4.05 15.52 3.75
C GLN A 93 4.62 14.35 4.54
N VAL A 94 4.52 14.41 5.87
CA VAL A 94 5.05 13.40 6.81
C VAL A 94 3.90 12.78 7.60
N PHE A 95 3.95 11.46 7.75
CA PHE A 95 2.98 10.69 8.51
C PHE A 95 3.65 9.51 9.21
N GLU A 96 3.00 8.98 10.23
CA GLU A 96 3.47 7.83 11.01
C GLU A 96 2.38 6.77 11.02
N ILE A 97 2.77 5.50 10.86
CA ILE A 97 1.88 4.34 10.84
C ILE A 97 2.23 3.45 12.03
N ASP A 98 1.26 3.27 12.93
CA ASP A 98 1.37 2.38 14.08
C ASP A 98 0.76 1.02 13.73
N PHE A 99 1.41 -0.06 14.16
CA PHE A 99 0.96 -1.43 13.92
C PHE A 99 0.59 -2.17 15.22
N ASP A 100 -0.25 -3.19 15.12
CA ASP A 100 -0.56 -4.16 16.18
C ASP A 100 -0.62 -5.60 15.61
N GLU A 101 -0.96 -6.60 16.44
CA GLU A 101 -1.08 -8.00 16.00
C GLU A 101 -2.24 -8.29 15.00
N ARG A 102 -2.97 -7.26 14.55
CA ARG A 102 -3.98 -7.30 13.49
C ARG A 102 -3.60 -6.40 12.30
N GLY A 103 -2.46 -5.72 12.32
CA GLY A 103 -1.97 -4.89 11.22
C GLY A 103 -1.97 -3.41 11.56
N VAL A 104 -2.50 -2.55 10.68
CA VAL A 104 -2.51 -1.09 10.92
C VAL A 104 -3.51 -0.75 12.04
N LYS A 105 -2.97 -0.19 13.12
CA LYS A 105 -3.68 0.24 14.33
C LYS A 105 -4.13 1.69 14.21
N SER A 106 -3.22 2.59 13.86
CA SER A 106 -3.46 4.03 13.78
C SER A 106 -2.51 4.72 12.80
N LEU A 107 -2.90 5.93 12.38
CA LEU A 107 -2.11 6.84 11.56
C LEU A 107 -1.98 8.16 12.31
N THR A 108 -0.77 8.67 12.46
CA THR A 108 -0.52 10.06 12.89
C THR A 108 -0.16 10.90 11.67
N ILE A 109 -0.84 12.03 11.50
CA ILE A 109 -0.75 12.93 10.34
C ILE A 109 -0.67 14.39 10.80
N GLN A 110 -0.28 15.32 9.93
CA GLN A 110 -0.46 16.74 10.20
C GLN A 110 -1.96 17.09 10.27
N SER A 111 -2.39 17.80 11.32
CA SER A 111 -3.80 18.12 11.59
C SER A 111 -4.50 18.97 10.51
N SER A 112 -3.74 19.59 9.61
CA SER A 112 -4.21 20.47 8.53
C SER A 112 -3.83 19.93 7.14
N ILE A 113 -3.71 18.62 6.99
CA ILE A 113 -3.31 17.98 5.72
C ILE A 113 -4.41 18.14 4.65
N PRO A 114 -4.04 18.42 3.37
CA PRO A 114 -4.97 18.34 2.25
C PRO A 114 -5.59 16.95 2.09
N MET A 115 -6.79 16.91 1.50
CA MET A 115 -7.63 15.72 1.46
C MET A 115 -7.08 14.65 0.50
N GLU A 116 -6.42 15.11 -0.55
CA GLU A 116 -5.79 14.35 -1.64
C GLU A 116 -4.59 13.56 -1.10
N TYR A 117 -3.74 14.23 -0.30
CA TYR A 117 -2.66 13.57 0.44
C TYR A 117 -3.16 12.61 1.51
N LEU A 118 -4.22 12.97 2.27
CA LEU A 118 -4.82 12.07 3.27
C LEU A 118 -5.32 10.76 2.62
N GLN A 119 -5.83 10.83 1.40
CA GLN A 119 -6.25 9.67 0.63
C GLN A 119 -5.05 8.88 0.09
N MET A 120 -4.03 9.54 -0.48
CA MET A 120 -2.79 8.86 -0.90
C MET A 120 -2.17 8.09 0.28
N ILE A 121 -2.09 8.71 1.46
CA ILE A 121 -1.62 8.10 2.71
C ILE A 121 -2.49 6.90 3.08
N ARG A 122 -3.82 7.07 3.19
CA ARG A 122 -4.72 5.96 3.54
C ARG A 122 -4.64 4.80 2.54
N SER A 123 -4.56 5.08 1.24
CA SER A 123 -4.46 4.04 0.20
C SER A 123 -3.11 3.30 0.22
N PHE A 124 -1.99 4.00 0.42
CA PHE A 124 -0.69 3.37 0.67
C PHE A 124 -0.73 2.50 1.93
N THR A 125 -1.17 3.06 3.06
CA THR A 125 -1.28 2.35 4.33
C THR A 125 -2.24 1.14 4.25
N ALA A 126 -3.26 1.20 3.39
CA ALA A 126 -4.18 0.09 3.17
C ALA A 126 -3.53 -1.08 2.39
N GLN A 127 -2.58 -0.79 1.49
CA GLN A 127 -1.73 -1.84 0.90
C GLN A 127 -0.73 -2.40 1.91
N MET A 128 -0.20 -1.54 2.79
CA MET A 128 0.70 -1.95 3.87
C MET A 128 -0.01 -2.70 5.02
N ASN A 129 -1.34 -2.73 5.05
CA ASN A 129 -2.10 -3.46 6.05
C ASN A 129 -2.37 -4.91 5.61
N VAL A 130 -1.73 -5.91 6.22
CA VAL A 130 -2.07 -7.33 5.96
C VAL A 130 -3.39 -7.72 6.65
N GLY A 131 -3.76 -7.11 7.77
CA GLY A 131 -5.03 -7.36 8.46
C GLY A 131 -5.10 -8.62 9.34
N THR A 132 -4.04 -9.43 9.39
CA THR A 132 -4.00 -10.71 10.13
C THR A 132 -2.57 -11.25 10.27
N ASP A 133 -2.30 -11.97 11.35
CA ASP A 133 -1.06 -12.74 11.51
C ASP A 133 -1.08 -14.00 10.62
N ILE A 134 -0.52 -13.89 9.41
CA ILE A 134 -0.45 -14.99 8.43
C ILE A 134 0.34 -16.19 8.95
N ARG A 135 1.32 -15.99 9.83
CA ARG A 135 2.21 -17.04 10.35
C ARG A 135 1.47 -18.07 11.19
N ARG A 136 0.30 -17.70 11.75
CA ARG A 136 -0.61 -18.61 12.48
C ARG A 136 -1.48 -19.48 11.56
N HIS A 137 -1.36 -19.32 10.24
CA HIS A 137 -2.22 -19.97 9.24
C HIS A 137 -1.44 -20.72 8.16
N VAL A 138 -0.30 -20.18 7.70
CA VAL A 138 0.57 -20.85 6.70
C VAL A 138 1.05 -22.20 7.25
N GLY A 139 0.90 -23.26 6.45
CA GLY A 139 1.19 -24.64 6.85
C GLY A 139 0.02 -25.39 7.50
N LEU A 140 -1.06 -24.70 7.91
CA LEU A 140 -2.31 -25.31 8.39
C LEU A 140 -3.43 -25.24 7.35
N SER A 141 -3.55 -24.11 6.65
CA SER A 141 -4.42 -23.95 5.47
C SER A 141 -3.89 -22.84 4.58
N SER A 142 -3.95 -23.02 3.27
CA SER A 142 -3.69 -21.93 2.32
C SER A 142 -4.78 -20.85 2.38
N SER A 143 -6.03 -21.21 2.75
CA SER A 143 -7.15 -20.26 2.78
C SER A 143 -7.89 -20.21 4.12
N PHE A 144 -8.31 -19.02 4.51
CA PHE A 144 -9.01 -18.76 5.78
C PHE A 144 -9.79 -17.43 5.75
N VAL A 145 -10.69 -17.21 6.70
CA VAL A 145 -11.53 -15.98 6.77
C VAL A 145 -11.31 -15.24 8.08
N ARG A 146 -11.10 -13.92 8.02
CA ARG A 146 -10.98 -13.01 9.18
C ARG A 146 -11.73 -11.71 8.92
N LYS A 147 -11.83 -10.87 9.96
CA LYS A 147 -12.18 -9.46 9.83
C LYS A 147 -10.92 -8.66 9.53
N GLU A 148 -10.96 -7.81 8.51
CA GLU A 148 -9.87 -6.92 8.09
C GLU A 148 -10.36 -5.47 8.19
N ASN A 149 -9.57 -4.59 8.82
CA ASN A 149 -9.78 -3.14 8.73
C ASN A 149 -9.17 -2.63 7.43
N PHE A 150 -10.00 -2.13 6.51
CA PHE A 150 -9.58 -1.53 5.25
C PHE A 150 -10.09 -0.08 5.14
N THR A 151 -9.76 0.64 4.08
CA THR A 151 -10.38 1.95 3.77
C THR A 151 -11.91 1.84 3.62
N LEU A 152 -12.40 0.66 3.22
CA LEU A 152 -13.82 0.24 3.18
C LEU A 152 -14.48 0.05 4.57
N GLY A 153 -13.75 0.23 5.67
CA GLY A 153 -14.20 -0.14 7.01
C GLY A 153 -13.80 -1.57 7.41
N GLU A 154 -14.48 -2.16 8.40
CA GLU A 154 -14.18 -3.53 8.86
C GLU A 154 -14.95 -4.54 8.01
N CYS A 155 -14.24 -5.33 7.22
CA CYS A 155 -14.80 -6.29 6.25
C CYS A 155 -14.51 -7.75 6.63
N SER A 156 -15.45 -8.65 6.36
CA SER A 156 -15.19 -10.10 6.31
C SER A 156 -14.37 -10.43 5.06
N THR A 157 -13.06 -10.61 5.22
CA THR A 157 -12.11 -10.92 4.14
C THR A 157 -11.74 -12.40 4.16
N ALA A 158 -11.84 -13.05 2.99
CA ALA A 158 -11.23 -14.34 2.73
C ALA A 158 -9.80 -14.12 2.24
N PHE A 159 -8.84 -14.79 2.87
CA PHE A 159 -7.42 -14.77 2.54
C PHE A 159 -7.07 -16.08 1.82
N ASN A 160 -6.21 -15.98 0.81
CA ASN A 160 -5.52 -17.11 0.19
C ASN A 160 -4.01 -16.81 0.24
N VAL A 161 -3.20 -17.78 0.64
CA VAL A 161 -1.74 -17.66 0.77
C VAL A 161 -1.11 -18.82 0.00
N SER A 162 -0.38 -18.46 -1.06
CA SER A 162 0.21 -19.37 -2.04
C SER A 162 1.71 -19.10 -2.20
N TRP A 163 2.39 -20.07 -2.80
CA TRP A 163 3.74 -19.91 -3.34
C TRP A 163 3.67 -20.10 -4.85
N GLU A 164 3.82 -19.02 -5.60
CA GLU A 164 3.75 -19.04 -7.06
C GLU A 164 5.17 -19.23 -7.63
N GLU A 165 5.32 -20.16 -8.57
CA GLU A 165 6.56 -20.36 -9.31
C GLU A 165 6.64 -19.31 -10.41
N GLN A 166 7.82 -18.69 -10.58
CA GLN A 166 8.00 -17.68 -11.61
C GLN A 166 7.89 -18.31 -13.00
N ASN A 167 6.80 -18.00 -13.69
CA ASN A 167 6.75 -18.07 -15.14
C ASN A 167 7.79 -17.08 -15.67
N SER A 168 8.95 -17.59 -16.09
CA SER A 168 10.00 -16.82 -16.77
C SER A 168 9.53 -16.43 -18.17
N VAL A 169 8.59 -15.46 -18.23
CA VAL A 169 8.23 -14.75 -19.45
C VAL A 169 9.44 -13.92 -19.82
N SER A 170 10.26 -14.46 -20.72
CA SER A 170 11.46 -13.82 -21.23
C SER A 170 11.13 -12.45 -21.82
N SER A 171 11.63 -11.39 -21.18
CA SER A 171 11.80 -10.10 -21.84
C SER A 171 12.80 -10.29 -22.99
N GLU A 172 12.30 -10.26 -24.23
CA GLU A 172 13.10 -10.42 -25.45
C GLU A 172 13.98 -9.17 -25.73
N GLU A 173 14.98 -8.94 -24.88
CA GLU A 173 15.99 -7.91 -25.11
C GLU A 173 17.38 -8.53 -25.32
N THR A 174 17.72 -8.70 -26.61
CA THR A 174 19.07 -8.88 -27.17
C THR A 174 19.99 -9.93 -26.51
N SER A 175 20.05 -11.10 -27.14
CA SER A 175 21.20 -12.00 -27.00
C SER A 175 22.44 -11.39 -27.68
N ASP A 176 23.44 -11.00 -26.89
CA ASP A 176 24.82 -10.76 -27.33
C ASP A 176 25.74 -11.65 -26.49
N ASP A 177 26.56 -12.50 -27.13
CA ASP A 177 27.30 -13.56 -26.45
C ASP A 177 28.48 -13.01 -25.62
N ARG A 178 28.50 -13.21 -24.29
CA ARG A 178 29.71 -13.68 -23.56
C ARG A 178 29.55 -13.99 -22.06
N ASP A 179 30.50 -14.82 -21.62
CA ASP A 179 31.01 -15.09 -20.27
C ASP A 179 30.05 -15.61 -19.18
N ASP A 180 30.16 -16.93 -18.96
CA ASP A 180 30.15 -17.53 -17.63
C ASP A 180 30.90 -16.62 -16.64
N SER A 181 30.16 -16.07 -15.69
CA SER A 181 30.74 -15.51 -14.48
C SER A 181 29.90 -15.94 -13.28
N ASP A 182 30.58 -16.49 -12.27
CA ASP A 182 30.00 -16.67 -10.94
C ASP A 182 29.32 -15.35 -10.54
N ALA A 183 28.00 -15.40 -10.31
CA ALA A 183 27.26 -14.29 -9.73
C ALA A 183 27.77 -14.08 -8.30
N ARG A 184 28.86 -13.29 -8.18
CA ARG A 184 29.61 -13.10 -6.94
C ARG A 184 28.66 -12.57 -5.89
N TYR A 185 28.42 -13.39 -4.87
CA TYR A 185 27.71 -13.02 -3.66
C TYR A 185 28.30 -11.71 -3.12
N ASP A 186 27.60 -10.59 -3.31
CA ASP A 186 27.97 -9.32 -2.69
C ASP A 186 27.43 -9.33 -1.25
N PRO A 187 28.30 -9.35 -0.22
CA PRO A 187 27.85 -9.34 1.17
C PRO A 187 27.18 -8.02 1.60
N ASN A 188 27.16 -7.00 0.73
CA ASN A 188 26.58 -5.68 1.00
C ASN A 188 25.19 -5.49 0.35
N GLU A 189 24.71 -6.46 -0.44
CA GLU A 189 23.41 -6.38 -1.13
C GLU A 189 22.21 -6.42 -0.16
N VAL A 190 21.19 -5.60 -0.42
CA VAL A 190 20.04 -5.43 0.48
C VAL A 190 19.05 -6.60 0.38
N ARG A 191 19.20 -7.59 1.25
CA ARG A 191 18.37 -8.80 1.26
C ARG A 191 17.04 -8.62 1.99
N LEU A 192 15.94 -9.01 1.34
CA LEU A 192 14.56 -8.89 1.81
C LEU A 192 14.05 -10.26 2.30
N THR A 193 14.46 -10.70 3.51
CA THR A 193 14.15 -12.06 4.01
C THR A 193 12.91 -12.12 4.90
N LEU A 194 11.83 -12.75 4.40
CA LEU A 194 10.57 -13.02 5.11
C LEU A 194 10.76 -13.75 6.46
N ILE A 195 10.38 -13.13 7.59
CA ILE A 195 10.39 -13.79 8.91
C ILE A 195 9.14 -14.66 9.13
N GLY A 196 9.34 -15.89 9.58
CA GLY A 196 8.28 -16.70 10.21
C GLY A 196 7.23 -17.27 9.25
N VAL A 197 7.39 -17.06 7.94
CA VAL A 197 6.70 -17.82 6.91
C VAL A 197 7.60 -19.02 6.54
N PRO A 198 7.11 -20.27 6.54
CA PRO A 198 7.92 -21.43 6.17
C PRO A 198 8.42 -21.33 4.73
N LYS A 199 9.74 -21.20 4.53
CA LYS A 199 10.34 -21.08 3.20
C LYS A 199 10.07 -22.33 2.35
N LYS A 200 9.48 -22.15 1.16
CA LYS A 200 9.49 -23.16 0.09
C LYS A 200 10.85 -23.06 -0.63
N SER A 201 11.40 -24.20 -1.06
CA SER A 201 12.65 -24.24 -1.83
C SER A 201 12.39 -23.97 -3.31
N GLY A 202 13.26 -23.18 -3.96
CA GLY A 202 13.13 -22.76 -5.35
C GLY A 202 13.02 -21.23 -5.47
N ASP A 203 12.91 -20.73 -6.70
CA ASP A 203 12.60 -19.32 -6.97
C ASP A 203 11.07 -19.16 -7.02
N VAL A 204 10.49 -18.77 -5.89
CA VAL A 204 9.04 -18.80 -5.63
C VAL A 204 8.59 -17.58 -4.84
N ASP A 205 7.56 -16.92 -5.34
CA ASP A 205 7.02 -15.70 -4.76
C ASP A 205 5.98 -16.05 -3.69
N LEU A 206 6.07 -15.42 -2.52
CA LEU A 206 4.99 -15.47 -1.55
C LEU A 206 3.85 -14.57 -2.05
N VAL A 207 2.69 -15.17 -2.32
CA VAL A 207 1.51 -14.44 -2.76
C VAL A 207 0.40 -14.52 -1.71
N ILE A 208 -0.17 -13.37 -1.37
CA ILE A 208 -1.30 -13.23 -0.46
C ILE A 208 -2.42 -12.52 -1.20
N GLU A 209 -3.47 -13.27 -1.51
CA GLU A 209 -4.70 -12.72 -2.07
C GLU A 209 -5.74 -12.44 -0.96
N LYS A 210 -6.56 -11.43 -1.19
CA LYS A 210 -7.65 -11.03 -0.29
C LYS A 210 -8.92 -10.75 -1.09
N PHE A 211 -9.99 -11.44 -0.74
CA PHE A 211 -11.33 -11.25 -1.29
C PHE A 211 -12.26 -10.72 -0.20
N ARG A 212 -12.60 -9.42 -0.26
CA ARG A 212 -13.45 -8.77 0.74
C ARG A 212 -14.92 -9.00 0.39
N ASN A 213 -15.72 -9.50 1.33
CA ASN A 213 -17.16 -9.69 1.11
C ASN A 213 -17.92 -8.39 1.43
N PRO A 214 -18.43 -7.64 0.43
CA PRO A 214 -18.98 -6.31 0.68
C PRO A 214 -20.27 -6.32 1.49
N LYS A 215 -21.06 -7.41 1.37
CA LYS A 215 -22.28 -7.66 2.15
C LYS A 215 -21.98 -7.97 3.63
N ARG A 216 -20.71 -7.96 4.02
CA ARG A 216 -20.18 -8.15 5.38
C ARG A 216 -19.06 -7.14 5.69
N CYS A 217 -19.15 -5.94 5.12
CA CYS A 217 -18.39 -4.77 5.56
C CYS A 217 -19.26 -3.88 6.46
N THR A 218 -18.67 -3.33 7.51
CA THR A 218 -19.26 -2.24 8.30
C THR A 218 -18.63 -0.91 7.89
N HIS A 219 -19.41 0.17 7.91
CA HIS A 219 -18.96 1.54 7.59
C HIS A 219 -18.48 1.79 6.14
N ALA A 220 -18.86 0.91 5.20
CA ALA A 220 -18.55 1.03 3.77
C ALA A 220 -19.20 2.26 3.08
N ASP A 221 -20.25 2.83 3.70
CA ASP A 221 -20.90 4.08 3.32
C ASP A 221 -19.95 5.29 3.28
N LYS A 222 -18.79 5.20 3.94
CA LYS A 222 -17.83 6.32 4.07
C LYS A 222 -16.66 6.27 3.08
N TYR A 223 -16.62 5.27 2.19
CA TYR A 223 -15.46 4.98 1.35
C TYR A 223 -15.13 6.09 0.33
N LEU A 224 -16.14 6.72 -0.29
CA LEU A 224 -15.97 7.59 -1.47
C LEU A 224 -16.01 9.10 -1.18
N PHE A 225 -15.33 9.54 -0.12
CA PHE A 225 -15.23 10.97 0.19
C PHE A 225 -14.64 11.80 -0.96
N TRP A 226 -13.78 11.19 -1.80
CA TRP A 226 -12.95 11.94 -2.76
C TRP A 226 -13.75 12.61 -3.91
N PHE A 227 -14.96 12.12 -4.27
CA PHE A 227 -15.87 12.75 -5.26
C PHE A 227 -17.10 13.36 -4.57
N SER A 228 -17.30 13.11 -3.27
CA SER A 228 -18.64 13.16 -2.65
C SER A 228 -18.65 13.87 -1.30
N ARG A 229 -18.79 15.20 -1.33
CA ARG A 229 -19.12 16.00 -0.13
C ARG A 229 -20.52 15.71 0.44
N ASN A 230 -21.40 15.10 -0.36
CA ASN A 230 -22.75 14.71 0.04
C ASN A 230 -22.80 13.19 0.21
N SER A 231 -23.26 12.70 1.36
CA SER A 231 -23.45 11.26 1.63
C SER A 231 -24.42 10.63 0.62
N GLY A 232 -23.90 9.84 -0.31
CA GLY A 232 -24.67 9.03 -1.25
C GLY A 232 -24.66 7.56 -0.86
N ASP A 233 -25.67 6.81 -1.28
CA ASP A 233 -25.67 5.35 -1.09
C ASP A 233 -24.63 4.71 -2.02
N PHE A 234 -23.64 4.04 -1.44
CA PHE A 234 -22.58 3.34 -2.15
C PHE A 234 -22.67 1.82 -1.94
N ASP A 235 -22.98 1.08 -3.00
CA ASP A 235 -22.93 -0.37 -3.00
C ASP A 235 -21.56 -0.83 -3.49
N VAL A 236 -20.69 -1.24 -2.56
CA VAL A 236 -19.39 -1.84 -2.91
C VAL A 236 -19.68 -3.22 -3.54
N ILE A 237 -19.20 -3.43 -4.77
CA ILE A 237 -19.54 -4.60 -5.59
C ILE A 237 -18.48 -5.69 -5.43
N THR A 238 -17.21 -5.30 -5.50
CA THR A 238 -16.04 -6.17 -5.29
C THR A 238 -14.89 -5.36 -4.67
N SER A 239 -14.07 -6.01 -3.85
CA SER A 239 -12.71 -5.53 -3.54
C SER A 239 -11.79 -6.74 -3.45
N PHE A 240 -10.78 -6.77 -4.32
CA PHE A 240 -9.75 -7.79 -4.41
C PHE A 240 -8.38 -7.14 -4.20
N SER A 241 -7.48 -7.81 -3.50
CA SER A 241 -6.10 -7.36 -3.33
C SER A 241 -5.13 -8.53 -3.46
N ARG A 242 -3.99 -8.31 -4.12
CA ARG A 242 -2.89 -9.27 -4.25
C ARG A 242 -1.61 -8.59 -3.79
N ILE A 243 -0.99 -9.13 -2.76
CA ILE A 243 0.37 -8.81 -2.31
C ILE A 243 1.29 -9.92 -2.83
N ALA A 244 2.39 -9.56 -3.48
CA ALA A 244 3.44 -10.47 -3.92
C ALA A 244 4.78 -10.04 -3.31
N VAL A 245 5.52 -11.00 -2.77
CA VAL A 245 6.86 -10.78 -2.20
C VAL A 245 7.82 -11.82 -2.76
N LYS A 246 8.74 -11.37 -3.61
CA LYS A 246 9.89 -12.15 -4.07
C LYS A 246 11.07 -11.87 -3.14
N GLU A 247 11.65 -12.92 -2.56
CA GLU A 247 12.75 -12.75 -1.61
C GLU A 247 13.96 -12.07 -2.29
N ASN A 248 14.52 -11.05 -1.63
CA ASN A 248 15.66 -10.24 -2.09
C ASN A 248 15.44 -9.31 -3.30
N GLU A 249 14.35 -9.44 -4.07
CA GLU A 249 14.14 -8.59 -5.27
C GLU A 249 12.99 -7.59 -5.14
N ALA A 250 11.78 -8.04 -4.77
CA ALA A 250 10.58 -7.25 -5.02
C ALA A 250 9.48 -7.42 -3.95
N PHE A 251 8.87 -6.29 -3.62
CA PHE A 251 7.57 -6.23 -2.96
C PHE A 251 6.61 -5.43 -3.84
N GLU A 252 5.45 -6.01 -4.13
CA GLU A 252 4.35 -5.34 -4.81
C GLU A 252 3.03 -5.65 -4.10
N SER A 253 2.18 -4.64 -3.90
CA SER A 253 0.81 -4.82 -3.46
C SER A 253 -0.14 -4.07 -4.35
N SER A 254 -1.25 -4.71 -4.69
CA SER A 254 -2.33 -4.12 -5.49
C SER A 254 -3.69 -4.33 -4.85
N THR A 255 -4.62 -3.43 -5.13
CA THR A 255 -6.05 -3.57 -4.84
C THR A 255 -6.86 -3.06 -6.03
N VAL A 256 -7.88 -3.82 -6.44
CA VAL A 256 -8.96 -3.37 -7.32
C VAL A 256 -10.24 -3.35 -6.50
N THR A 257 -10.89 -2.19 -6.39
CA THR A 257 -12.23 -2.04 -5.81
C THR A 257 -13.20 -1.51 -6.86
N THR A 258 -14.40 -2.10 -6.93
CA THR A 258 -15.51 -1.60 -7.78
C THR A 258 -16.69 -1.24 -6.89
N VAL A 259 -17.26 -0.04 -7.10
CA VAL A 259 -18.35 0.51 -6.28
C VAL A 259 -19.43 1.09 -7.19
N LYS A 260 -20.70 0.76 -6.96
CA LYS A 260 -21.82 1.41 -7.63
C LYS A 260 -22.38 2.53 -6.75
N MET A 261 -22.43 3.73 -7.31
CA MET A 261 -22.91 4.94 -6.66
C MET A 261 -24.36 5.19 -7.07
N LYS A 262 -25.28 5.31 -6.10
CA LYS A 262 -26.69 5.66 -6.37
C LYS A 262 -26.86 7.17 -6.56
N LEU A 263 -26.22 7.73 -7.58
CA LEU A 263 -26.39 9.11 -8.00
C LEU A 263 -27.63 9.26 -8.91
N ARG A 264 -27.91 10.48 -9.40
CA ARG A 264 -29.07 10.78 -10.27
C ARG A 264 -29.05 9.99 -11.59
N LYS A 265 -27.87 9.72 -12.14
CA LYS A 265 -27.61 8.59 -13.02
C LYS A 265 -26.91 7.52 -12.17
N PRO A 266 -27.16 6.21 -12.36
CA PRO A 266 -26.29 5.21 -11.76
C PRO A 266 -24.87 5.35 -12.32
N THR A 267 -23.87 5.37 -11.44
CA THR A 267 -22.46 5.51 -11.83
C THR A 267 -21.66 4.39 -11.18
N THR A 268 -20.71 3.80 -11.91
CA THR A 268 -19.79 2.79 -11.40
C THR A 268 -18.38 3.39 -11.30
N LEU A 269 -17.78 3.29 -10.13
CA LEU A 269 -16.36 3.54 -9.90
C LEU A 269 -15.58 2.24 -10.06
N HIS A 270 -14.46 2.31 -10.77
CA HIS A 270 -13.34 1.38 -10.62
C HIS A 270 -12.13 2.12 -10.06
N GLU A 271 -11.64 1.69 -8.90
CA GLU A 271 -10.45 2.19 -8.23
C GLU A 271 -9.38 1.10 -8.23
N PHE A 272 -8.19 1.44 -8.70
CA PHE A 272 -6.99 0.60 -8.70
C PHE A 272 -5.89 1.30 -7.90
N VAL A 273 -5.41 0.65 -6.84
CA VAL A 273 -4.25 1.08 -6.06
C VAL A 273 -3.14 0.07 -6.28
N LYS A 274 -1.93 0.53 -6.60
CA LYS A 274 -0.73 -0.29 -6.69
C LYS A 274 0.44 0.40 -6.00
N ILE A 275 1.18 -0.35 -5.18
CA ILE A 275 2.44 0.08 -4.60
C ILE A 275 3.54 -0.93 -4.96
N LYS A 276 4.74 -0.43 -5.24
CA LYS A 276 5.92 -1.26 -5.57
C LYS A 276 7.16 -0.71 -4.86
N LEU A 277 7.98 -1.58 -4.27
CA LEU A 277 9.29 -1.22 -3.74
C LEU A 277 10.21 -0.75 -4.89
N LYS A 278 10.82 0.42 -4.74
CA LYS A 278 11.80 0.99 -5.71
C LYS A 278 13.24 0.70 -5.28
N SER A 279 13.56 0.94 -4.01
CA SER A 279 14.91 0.80 -3.47
C SER A 279 14.90 0.84 -1.94
N ILE A 280 16.02 0.43 -1.35
CA ILE A 280 16.35 0.63 0.07
C ILE A 280 17.77 1.20 0.12
N ALA A 281 17.97 2.31 0.84
CA ALA A 281 19.24 3.05 0.86
C ALA A 281 19.53 3.63 2.25
N GLU A 282 20.75 4.17 2.46
CA GLU A 282 21.03 4.98 3.65
C GLU A 282 20.17 6.25 3.66
N ALA A 283 19.55 6.54 4.80
CA ALA A 283 18.78 7.74 4.99
C ALA A 283 19.69 8.98 5.12
N THR A 284 19.42 10.04 4.36
CA THR A 284 20.32 11.21 4.26
C THR A 284 20.26 12.19 5.44
N GLY A 285 19.27 12.03 6.34
CA GLY A 285 19.04 12.93 7.47
C GLY A 285 18.28 12.27 8.62
N PRO A 286 18.12 12.95 9.77
CA PRO A 286 17.33 12.44 10.90
C PRO A 286 15.88 12.13 10.51
N LEU A 287 15.16 11.38 11.35
CA LEU A 287 13.73 11.13 11.14
C LEU A 287 12.95 12.45 11.05
N PRO A 288 12.03 12.61 10.10
CA PRO A 288 11.24 13.82 9.95
C PRO A 288 10.19 13.93 11.07
N THR A 289 9.86 15.15 11.48
CA THR A 289 8.88 15.43 12.53
C THR A 289 7.54 15.88 11.95
N ILE A 290 6.43 15.33 12.44
CA ILE A 290 5.08 15.75 12.06
C ILE A 290 4.73 17.07 12.77
N SER A 291 4.40 18.10 12.00
CA SER A 291 3.90 19.37 12.55
C SER A 291 2.44 19.24 12.96
N ARG A 292 2.10 19.63 14.18
CA ARG A 292 0.73 19.55 14.75
C ARG A 292 0.09 18.16 14.53
N PRO A 293 0.62 17.10 15.15
CA PRO A 293 0.14 15.74 14.93
C PRO A 293 -1.32 15.56 15.35
N ALA A 294 -2.08 14.83 14.55
CA ALA A 294 -3.43 14.35 14.84
C ALA A 294 -3.54 12.86 14.46
N ILE A 295 -4.32 12.10 15.24
CA ILE A 295 -4.49 10.65 15.04
C ILE A 295 -5.76 10.38 14.23
N THR A 296 -5.67 9.47 13.25
CA THR A 296 -6.79 8.95 12.45
C THR A 296 -6.71 7.44 12.31
N SER A 297 -7.84 6.80 12.05
CA SER A 297 -7.90 5.44 11.50
C SER A 297 -7.64 5.40 9.99
N LEU A 298 -7.43 4.18 9.48
CA LEU A 298 -7.38 3.86 8.05
C LEU A 298 -8.72 4.09 7.34
N SER A 299 -9.83 3.68 7.96
CA SER A 299 -11.19 3.95 7.48
C SER A 299 -11.64 5.37 7.87
N PRO A 300 -12.48 6.07 7.09
CA PRO A 300 -13.02 7.39 7.48
C PRO A 300 -14.07 7.35 8.61
N GLY A 301 -14.27 6.20 9.25
CA GLY A 301 -15.31 5.99 10.26
C GLY A 301 -14.86 6.17 11.72
N HIS A 302 -13.57 5.98 12.03
CA HIS A 302 -13.03 5.97 13.39
C HIS A 302 -12.04 7.12 13.62
N ASN A 303 -12.55 8.36 13.61
CA ASN A 303 -11.81 9.48 14.20
C ASN A 303 -11.66 9.22 15.70
N LEU A 304 -10.48 8.75 16.12
CA LEU A 304 -10.13 8.62 17.53
C LEU A 304 -10.04 10.02 18.16
N GLU A 305 -10.40 10.10 19.43
CA GLU A 305 -10.75 11.32 20.17
C GLU A 305 -9.79 12.49 19.92
N THR A 306 -10.32 13.57 19.34
CA THR A 306 -9.65 14.87 19.31
C THR A 306 -9.75 15.48 20.71
N ASN A 307 -8.79 15.14 21.57
CA ASN A 307 -8.60 15.78 22.87
C ASN A 307 -8.11 17.23 22.69
N PHE A 308 -9.03 18.10 22.28
CA PHE A 308 -8.90 19.54 22.47
C PHE A 308 -9.02 19.85 23.96
N ALA A 309 -7.88 20.05 24.62
CA ALA A 309 -7.85 20.82 25.85
C ALA A 309 -8.04 22.31 25.49
N GLU A 310 -9.02 22.95 26.13
CA GLU A 310 -9.19 24.42 26.14
C GLU A 310 -8.17 25.09 27.08
#